data_AF-A0A496V4E1-F1
#
_entry.id   AF-A0A496V4E1-F1
#
_cell.length_a   1.000
_cell.length_b   1.000
_cell.length_c   1.000
_cell.angle_alpha   90.00
_cell.angle_beta   90.00
_cell.angle_gamma   90.00
#
_symmetry.space_group_name_H-M   'P 1'
#
loop_
_entity.id
_entity.type
_entity.pdbx_description
1 polymer ?
#
loop_
_entity_poly.entity_id
_entity_poly.type
_entity_poly.pdbx_seq_one_letter_code
_entity_poly.pdbx_strand_id
1 'polypeptide(L)'
;MECAEIYYKAAEKELNTLIQRLKAELDDEGRNKLQQSQQAWIQFRDFNVEFWALPYRGDPEEVVAKVNLKTDITRERIRELESFDAARE
;
A
#
# COMPACT_ATOMS: atom_id res chain seq x y z
N MET A 1 2.83 -19.78 0.37
CA MET A 1 3.67 -18.64 -0.06
C MET A 1 3.21 -18.10 -1.41
N GLU A 2 3.10 -18.94 -2.44
CA GLU A 2 2.75 -18.50 -3.81
C GLU A 2 1.42 -17.73 -3.92
N CYS A 3 0.35 -18.17 -3.22
CA CYS A 3 -0.91 -17.43 -3.20
C CYS A 3 -0.80 -16.04 -2.55
N ALA A 4 -0.05 -15.91 -1.45
CA ALA A 4 0.10 -14.65 -0.73
C ALA A 4 0.80 -13.59 -1.59
N GLU A 5 1.85 -14.00 -2.32
CA GLU A 5 2.55 -13.14 -3.27
C GLU A 5 1.65 -12.70 -4.43
N ILE A 6 0.79 -13.58 -4.94
CA ILE A 6 -0.18 -13.23 -5.99
C ILE A 6 -1.15 -12.14 -5.50
N TYR A 7 -1.68 -12.29 -4.28
CA TYR A 7 -2.59 -11.29 -3.70
C TYR A 7 -1.89 -9.95 -3.45
N TYR A 8 -0.65 -9.97 -2.95
CA TYR A 8 0.13 -8.76 -2.77
C TYR A 8 0.36 -8.03 -4.10
N LYS A 9 0.80 -8.75 -5.14
CA LYS A 9 1.03 -8.17 -6.48
C LYS A 9 -0.25 -7.59 -7.09
N ALA A 10 -1.39 -8.24 -6.86
CA ALA A 10 -2.68 -7.71 -7.32
C ALA A 10 -3.01 -6.37 -6.63
N ALA A 11 -2.87 -6.30 -5.30
CA ALA A 11 -3.10 -5.07 -4.53
C ALA A 11 -2.12 -3.96 -4.92
N GLU A 12 -0.84 -4.29 -5.17
CA GLU A 12 0.16 -3.32 -5.61
C GLU A 12 -0.16 -2.77 -7.00
N LYS A 13 -0.61 -3.61 -7.93
CA LYS A 13 -1.05 -3.18 -9.26
C LYS A 13 -2.25 -2.25 -9.19
N GLU A 14 -3.22 -2.57 -8.35
CA GLU A 14 -4.42 -1.75 -8.11
C GLU A 14 -4.04 -0.37 -7.55
N LEU A 15 -3.24 -0.34 -6.48
CA LEU A 15 -2.75 0.90 -5.88
C LEU A 15 -1.99 1.77 -6.89
N ASN A 16 -1.10 1.16 -7.67
CA ASN A 16 -0.36 1.88 -8.70
C ASN A 16 -1.27 2.46 -9.78
N THR A 17 -2.30 1.72 -10.19
CA THR A 17 -3.28 2.18 -11.19
C THR A 17 -4.05 3.39 -10.67
N LEU A 18 -4.53 3.34 -9.42
CA LEU A 18 -5.21 4.44 -8.76
C LEU A 18 -4.33 5.69 -8.65
N ILE A 19 -3.07 5.53 -8.22
CA ILE A 19 -2.12 6.65 -8.12
C ILE A 19 -1.88 7.30 -9.48
N GLN A 20 -1.74 6.52 -10.56
CA GLN A 20 -1.54 7.08 -11.90
C GLN A 20 -2.78 7.85 -12.38
N ARG A 21 -3.99 7.34 -12.10
CA ARG A 21 -5.24 8.08 -12.39
C ARG A 21 -5.28 9.41 -11.65
N LEU A 22 -5.11 9.38 -10.32
CA LEU A 22 -5.11 10.59 -9.49
C LEU A 22 -4.04 11.59 -9.95
N LYS A 23 -2.85 11.11 -10.32
CA LYS A 23 -1.81 11.98 -10.89
C LYS A 23 -2.20 12.59 -12.22
N ALA A 24 -3.04 11.98 -13.05
CA ALA A 24 -3.47 12.58 -14.31
C ALA A 24 -4.51 13.69 -14.10
N GLU A 25 -5.27 13.63 -13.00
CA GLU A 25 -6.40 14.52 -12.73
C GLU A 25 -6.08 15.69 -11.79
N LEU A 26 -5.07 15.52 -10.92
CA LEU A 26 -4.65 16.56 -9.98
C LEU A 26 -3.80 17.64 -10.67
N ASP A 27 -3.88 18.87 -10.14
CA ASP A 27 -2.98 19.96 -10.50
C ASP A 27 -1.54 19.72 -9.98
N ASP A 28 -0.62 20.61 -10.35
CA ASP A 28 0.81 20.45 -10.04
C ASP A 28 1.06 20.34 -8.54
N GLU A 29 0.36 21.12 -7.72
CA GLU A 29 0.48 21.08 -6.27
C GLU A 29 -0.06 19.76 -5.71
N GLY A 30 -1.26 19.35 -6.11
CA GLY A 30 -1.88 18.09 -5.69
C GLY A 30 -1.05 16.88 -6.07
N ARG A 31 -0.51 16.84 -7.30
CA ARG A 31 0.40 15.76 -7.74
C ARG A 31 1.65 15.67 -6.87
N ASN A 32 2.23 16.81 -6.50
CA ASN A 32 3.40 16.86 -5.65
C ASN A 32 3.08 16.34 -4.23
N LYS A 33 1.96 16.78 -3.64
CA LYS A 33 1.50 16.28 -2.33
C LYS A 33 1.22 14.77 -2.35
N LEU A 34 0.54 14.26 -3.38
CA LEU A 34 0.28 12.83 -3.55
C LEU A 34 1.59 12.04 -3.65
N GLN A 35 2.56 12.53 -4.42
CA GLN A 35 3.86 11.88 -4.55
C GLN A 35 4.61 11.82 -3.21
N GLN A 36 4.69 12.92 -2.47
CA GLN A 36 5.36 12.96 -1.17
C GLN A 36 4.65 12.03 -0.15
N SER A 37 3.32 12.09 -0.09
CA SER A 37 2.51 11.22 0.77
C SER A 37 2.77 9.75 0.44
N GLN A 38 2.79 9.38 -0.84
CA GLN A 38 3.03 8.00 -1.25
C GLN A 38 4.44 7.51 -0.92
N GLN A 39 5.46 8.37 -1.08
CA GLN A 39 6.84 8.04 -0.70
C GLN A 39 6.98 7.78 0.80
N ALA A 40 6.38 8.65 1.63
CA ALA A 40 6.36 8.46 3.07
C ALA A 40 5.58 7.21 3.48
N TRP A 41 4.45 6.95 2.81
CA TRP A 41 3.64 5.76 3.06
C TRP A 41 4.40 4.46 2.77
N ILE A 42 5.23 4.40 1.71
CA ILE A 42 6.05 3.20 1.43
C ILE A 42 6.99 2.90 2.61
N GLN A 43 7.67 3.92 3.14
CA GLN A 43 8.56 3.73 4.30
C GLN A 43 7.77 3.28 5.54
N PHE A 44 6.63 3.92 5.80
CA PHE A 44 5.72 3.51 6.87
C PHE A 44 5.31 2.05 6.72
N ARG A 45 4.82 1.64 5.54
CA ARG A 45 4.38 0.27 5.26
C ARG A 45 5.50 -0.72 5.58
N ASP A 46 6.70 -0.47 5.07
CA ASP A 46 7.81 -1.41 5.21
C ASP A 46 8.23 -1.55 6.69
N PHE A 47 8.30 -0.44 7.44
CA PHE A 47 8.57 -0.50 8.88
C PHE A 47 7.42 -1.12 9.69
N ASN A 48 6.19 -0.82 9.32
CA ASN A 48 5.01 -1.32 10.00
C ASN A 48 4.87 -2.84 9.81
N VAL A 49 5.18 -3.36 8.61
CA VAL A 49 5.22 -4.82 8.36
C VAL A 49 6.25 -5.50 9.28
N GLU A 50 7.44 -4.94 9.42
CA GLU A 50 8.47 -5.51 10.32
C GLU A 50 8.03 -5.48 11.80
N PHE A 51 7.35 -4.41 12.22
CA PHE A 51 6.81 -4.30 13.57
C PHE A 51 5.67 -5.29 13.83
N TRP A 52 4.71 -5.41 12.92
CA TRP A 52 3.56 -6.32 13.09
C TRP A 52 3.93 -7.79 12.91
N ALA A 53 5.04 -8.08 12.22
CA ALA A 53 5.55 -9.44 12.08
C ALA A 53 6.32 -9.94 13.32
N LEU A 54 6.55 -9.10 14.34
CA LEU A 54 7.25 -9.49 15.58
C LEU A 54 6.76 -10.80 16.22
N PRO A 55 5.45 -11.11 16.29
CA PRO A 55 4.96 -12.36 16.87
C PRO A 55 5.40 -13.62 16.10
N TYR A 56 5.77 -13.48 14.82
CA TYR A 56 6.19 -14.57 13.94
C TYR A 56 7.72 -14.67 13.82
N ARG A 57 8.47 -13.83 14.54
CA ARG A 57 9.93 -13.75 14.38
C ARG A 57 10.60 -15.10 14.63
N GLY A 58 11.33 -15.60 13.63
CA GLY A 58 12.02 -16.89 13.68
C GLY A 58 11.13 -18.10 13.41
N ASP A 59 9.84 -17.88 13.13
CA ASP A 59 8.92 -18.91 12.66
C ASP A 59 9.05 -19.08 11.13
N PRO A 60 8.99 -20.31 10.59
CA PRO A 60 8.90 -20.55 9.15
C PRO A 60 7.78 -19.77 8.44
N GLU A 61 6.70 -19.41 9.14
CA GLU A 61 5.58 -18.64 8.63
C GLU A 61 5.82 -17.11 8.59
N GLU A 62 6.90 -16.60 9.17
CA GLU A 62 7.21 -15.15 9.23
C GLU A 62 7.12 -14.50 7.85
N VAL A 63 7.66 -15.17 6.82
CA VAL A 63 7.65 -14.68 5.44
C VAL A 63 6.22 -14.52 4.92
N VAL A 64 5.36 -15.51 5.16
CA VAL A 64 3.96 -15.46 4.72
C VAL A 64 3.18 -14.40 5.49
N ALA A 65 3.43 -14.28 6.80
CA ALA A 65 2.83 -13.24 7.64
C ALA A 65 3.19 -11.83 7.14
N LYS A 66 4.45 -11.57 6.81
CA LYS A 66 4.90 -10.28 6.25
C LYS A 66 4.20 -9.94 4.94
N VAL A 67 4.05 -10.91 4.04
CA VAL A 67 3.37 -10.68 2.74
C VAL A 67 1.88 -10.38 2.93
N ASN A 68 1.22 -11.07 3.86
CA ASN A 68 -0.19 -10.81 4.17
C ASN A 68 -0.36 -9.41 4.79
N LEU A 69 0.46 -9.06 5.80
CA LEU A 69 0.46 -7.72 6.41
C LEU A 69 0.68 -6.62 5.36
N LYS A 70 1.63 -6.82 4.45
CA LYS A 70 1.92 -5.88 3.38
C LYS A 70 0.72 -5.72 2.43
N THR A 71 0.01 -6.81 2.15
CA THR A 71 -1.22 -6.80 1.33
C THR A 71 -2.32 -5.99 2.01
N ASP A 72 -2.54 -6.21 3.31
CA ASP A 72 -3.61 -5.55 4.06
C ASP A 72 -3.37 -4.04 4.17
N ILE A 73 -2.16 -3.61 4.51
CA ILE A 73 -1.77 -2.19 4.54
C ILE A 73 -1.91 -1.55 3.14
N THR A 74 -1.60 -2.29 2.08
CA THR A 74 -1.77 -1.82 0.69
C THR A 74 -3.24 -1.60 0.34
N ARG A 75 -4.13 -2.50 0.78
CA ARG A 75 -5.58 -2.36 0.61
C ARG A 75 -6.16 -1.20 1.42
N GLU A 76 -5.63 -0.95 2.62
CA GLU A 76 -6.01 0.24 3.41
C GLU A 76 -5.66 1.53 2.68
N ARG A 77 -4.47 1.59 2.06
CA ARG A 77 -4.06 2.75 1.27
C ARG A 77 -4.94 2.97 0.04
N ILE A 78 -5.36 1.90 -0.62
CA ILE A 78 -6.33 1.99 -1.73
C ILE A 78 -7.61 2.65 -1.24
N ARG A 79 -8.21 2.13 -0.16
CA ARG A 79 -9.45 2.70 0.42
C ARG A 79 -9.31 4.16 0.83
N GLU A 80 -8.17 4.54 1.39
CA GLU A 80 -7.87 5.93 1.74
C GLU A 80 -7.87 6.84 0.50
N LEU A 81 -7.19 6.42 -0.56
CA LEU A 81 -7.09 7.19 -1.81
C LEU A 81 -8.41 7.21 -2.59
N GLU A 82 -9.19 6.12 -2.56
CA GLU A 82 -10.55 6.09 -3.12
C GLU A 82 -11.49 7.04 -2.36
N SER A 83 -11.36 7.11 -1.03
CA SER A 83 -12.14 8.05 -0.22
C SER A 83 -11.78 9.50 -0.53
N PHE A 84 -10.50 9.79 -0.74
CA PHE A 84 -10.05 11.10 -1.23
C PHE A 84 -10.64 11.42 -2.60
N ASP A 85 -10.66 10.44 -3.51
CA ASP A 85 -11.18 10.65 -4.86
C ASP A 85 -12.69 10.91 -4.86
N ALA A 86 -13.45 10.09 -4.14
CA ALA A 86 -14.90 10.25 -3.99
C ALA A 86 -15.29 11.58 -3.31
N ALA A 87 -14.43 12.13 -2.44
CA ALA A 87 -14.69 13.41 -1.78
C ALA A 87 -14.47 14.64 -2.69
N ARG A 88 -13.93 14.44 -3.91
CA ARG A 88 -13.66 15.51 -4.88
C ARG A 88 -14.73 15.61 -5.97
N GLU A 89 -15.59 14.61 -6.09
CA GLU A 89 -16.78 14.60 -6.97
C GLU A 89 -17.92 15.45 -6.37
#